data_AF-A0A8D1C7Q9-F1
#
_entry.id   AF-A0A8D1C7Q9-F1
#
_cell.length_a   1.000
_cell.length_b   1.000
_cell.length_c   1.000
_cell.angle_alpha   90.00
_cell.angle_beta   90.00
_cell.angle_gamma   90.00
#
_symmetry.space_group_name_H-M   'P 1'
#
loop_
_entity.id
_entity.type
_entity.pdbx_description
1 polymer ?
#
loop_
_entity_poly.entity_id
_entity_poly.type
_entity_poly.pdbx_seq_one_letter_code
_entity_poly.pdbx_strand_id
1 'polypeptide(L)'
;MTKSNGEEARMGGRMERFQQGVRKRTLLAKKKVQNITKEDVKSYLFRNAFVLLTVTAVIVGMAALDSKASGKMGMRAVVYYMTTTVIAVVIGIIIVIIIHPGKGTKENMHREGKIVQVTAADAFLDLIRNMFPPNLVEACFKQFKTNYEKKSFKVPIQPNDTLVGAVINNVSEAMETLTRIKEELVPVPGSVNGVNALGLVVFSMCFGFVIGNMKEQGQALREFFDSLNEAIMRLVAVIMWYAPLGILFLIAGKIVEMEDMGVIGGQLAMYTVTVIVGLLIHAVIVLPLLYFLVTRKNPWVFIGGLLQALVTALGTSSSSATLPITFKCLEENNGVDKRVTRFVLPVGATINMDGTALYEALAAIFIAQVNNFELNFGQIITI
;
A
#
# COMPACT_ATOMS: atom_id res chain seq x y z
N MET A 1 -14.22 67.31 24.07
CA MET A 1 -14.34 66.49 22.85
C MET A 1 -13.09 65.62 22.71
N THR A 2 -13.05 64.43 23.31
CA THR A 2 -11.92 63.49 23.16
C THR A 2 -12.38 62.06 23.45
N LYS A 3 -13.15 61.48 22.53
CA LYS A 3 -13.40 60.04 22.40
C LYS A 3 -13.44 59.71 20.91
N SER A 4 -12.27 59.60 20.27
CA SER A 4 -12.16 59.13 18.88
C SER A 4 -10.87 58.33 18.61
N ASN A 5 -9.82 58.48 19.41
CA ASN A 5 -8.51 57.88 19.10
C ASN A 5 -8.35 56.40 19.51
N GLY A 6 -9.34 55.80 20.19
CA GLY A 6 -9.24 54.43 20.71
C GLY A 6 -9.71 53.32 19.76
N GLU A 7 -10.60 53.63 18.82
CA GLU A 7 -11.16 52.65 17.88
C GLU A 7 -10.30 52.49 16.61
N GLU A 8 -9.69 53.58 16.12
CA GLU A 8 -8.76 53.52 14.97
C GLU A 8 -7.51 52.68 15.27
N ALA A 9 -6.96 52.76 16.49
CA ALA A 9 -5.79 51.97 16.90
C ALA A 9 -6.11 50.46 17.02
N ARG A 10 -7.34 50.09 17.41
CA ARG A 10 -7.81 48.69 17.46
C ARG A 10 -8.14 48.12 16.08
N MET A 11 -8.64 48.94 15.16
CA MET A 11 -8.84 48.53 13.76
C MET A 11 -7.50 48.35 13.02
N GLY A 12 -6.54 49.26 13.22
CA GLY A 12 -5.20 49.17 12.61
C GLY A 12 -4.48 47.86 12.94
N GLY A 13 -4.45 47.46 14.22
CA GLY A 13 -3.83 46.20 14.64
C GLY A 13 -4.55 44.94 14.15
N ARG A 14 -5.87 44.99 13.90
CA ARG A 14 -6.62 43.88 13.28
C ARG A 14 -6.31 43.76 11.79
N MET A 15 -6.23 44.88 11.08
CA MET A 15 -5.92 44.94 9.66
C MET A 15 -4.47 44.50 9.40
N GLU A 16 -3.52 44.92 10.23
CA GLU A 16 -2.12 44.48 10.14
C GLU A 16 -1.94 42.99 10.42
N ARG A 17 -2.63 42.42 11.42
CA ARG A 17 -2.61 40.98 11.69
C ARG A 17 -3.22 40.18 10.53
N PHE A 18 -4.28 40.69 9.92
CA PHE A 18 -4.88 40.08 8.74
C PHE A 18 -3.91 40.11 7.55
N GLN A 19 -3.30 41.27 7.27
CA GLN A 19 -2.32 41.43 6.21
C GLN A 19 -1.06 40.57 6.41
N GLN A 20 -0.56 40.45 7.65
CA GLN A 20 0.53 39.54 8.00
C GLN A 20 0.13 38.07 7.83
N GLY A 21 -1.09 37.69 8.23
CA GLY A 21 -1.63 36.35 8.03
C GLY A 21 -1.76 35.98 6.54
N VAL A 22 -2.26 36.91 5.73
CA VAL A 22 -2.34 36.75 4.26
C VAL A 22 -0.94 36.66 3.68
N ARG A 23 -0.01 37.58 3.99
CA ARG A 23 1.39 37.51 3.52
C ARG A 23 2.08 36.20 3.90
N LYS A 24 1.88 35.70 5.12
CA LYS A 24 2.45 34.43 5.58
C LYS A 24 1.88 33.25 4.80
N ARG A 25 0.55 33.22 4.55
CA ARG A 25 -0.09 32.20 3.69
C ARG A 25 0.39 32.29 2.24
N THR A 26 0.52 33.49 1.68
CA THR A 26 1.03 33.71 0.32
C THR A 26 2.49 33.31 0.20
N LEU A 27 3.32 33.59 1.20
CA LEU A 27 4.72 33.15 1.23
C LEU A 27 4.84 31.63 1.37
N LEU A 28 4.03 31.00 2.22
CA LEU A 28 3.97 29.55 2.34
C LEU A 28 3.49 28.89 1.04
N ALA A 29 2.45 29.45 0.40
CA ALA A 29 1.95 28.99 -0.88
C ALA A 29 3.02 29.18 -1.98
N LYS A 30 3.70 30.34 -2.02
CA LYS A 30 4.78 30.61 -2.97
C LYS A 30 5.96 29.66 -2.78
N LYS A 31 6.36 29.39 -1.54
CA LYS A 31 7.41 28.40 -1.21
C LYS A 31 7.00 26.98 -1.59
N LYS A 32 5.71 26.63 -1.45
CA LYS A 32 5.16 25.34 -1.84
C LYS A 32 5.07 25.18 -3.37
N VAL A 33 4.72 26.24 -4.09
CA VAL A 33 4.64 26.26 -5.56
C VAL A 33 6.03 26.30 -6.20
N GLN A 34 6.98 27.03 -5.62
CA GLN A 34 8.37 27.08 -6.10
C GLN A 34 9.11 25.74 -5.92
N ASN A 35 8.65 24.88 -5.01
CA ASN A 35 9.21 23.56 -4.78
C ASN A 35 8.54 22.45 -5.62
N ILE A 36 7.62 22.77 -6.53
CA ILE A 36 7.02 21.75 -7.41
C ILE A 36 8.08 21.33 -8.44
N THR A 37 8.59 20.12 -8.26
CA THR A 37 9.55 19.52 -9.19
C THR A 37 8.82 18.89 -10.39
N LYS A 38 9.56 18.62 -11.47
CA LYS A 38 9.03 17.84 -12.61
C LYS A 38 8.57 16.44 -12.18
N GLU A 39 9.18 15.88 -11.15
CA GLU A 39 8.81 14.58 -10.57
C GLU A 39 7.47 14.64 -9.84
N ASP A 40 7.18 15.76 -9.15
CA ASP A 40 5.89 15.98 -8.50
C ASP A 40 4.74 16.05 -9.51
N VAL A 41 4.97 16.70 -10.66
CA VAL A 41 3.97 16.78 -11.75
C VAL A 41 3.74 15.41 -12.40
N LYS A 42 4.82 14.64 -12.63
CA LYS A 42 4.71 13.27 -13.15
C LYS A 42 3.95 12.38 -12.16
N SER A 43 4.36 12.37 -10.90
CA SER A 43 3.71 11.63 -9.81
C SER A 43 2.24 12.03 -9.64
N TYR A 44 1.92 13.33 -9.76
CA TYR A 44 0.55 13.83 -9.75
C TYR A 44 -0.29 13.23 -10.86
N LEU A 45 0.19 13.25 -12.11
CA LEU A 45 -0.57 12.72 -13.24
C LEU A 45 -0.81 11.21 -13.09
N PHE A 46 0.21 10.43 -12.73
CA PHE A 46 0.06 8.98 -12.54
C PHE A 46 -0.87 8.62 -11.37
N ARG A 47 -0.75 9.30 -10.23
CA ARG A 47 -1.59 9.02 -9.05
C ARG A 47 -3.06 9.41 -9.28
N ASN A 48 -3.32 10.56 -9.88
CA ASN A 48 -4.69 10.99 -10.18
C ASN A 48 -5.29 10.14 -11.30
N ALA A 49 -4.51 9.81 -12.35
CA ALA A 49 -4.95 8.89 -13.38
C ALA A 49 -5.27 7.51 -12.80
N PHE A 50 -4.46 7.00 -11.88
CA PHE A 50 -4.72 5.74 -11.20
C PHE A 50 -6.04 5.76 -10.41
N VAL A 51 -6.30 6.81 -9.62
CA VAL A 51 -7.56 6.93 -8.85
C VAL A 51 -8.76 6.98 -9.79
N LEU A 52 -8.72 7.86 -10.78
CA LEU A 52 -9.82 8.03 -11.73
C LEU A 52 -10.06 6.77 -12.55
N LEU A 53 -8.99 6.14 -13.06
CA LEU A 53 -9.08 4.89 -13.81
C LEU A 53 -9.64 3.77 -12.95
N THR A 54 -9.14 3.61 -11.72
CA THR A 54 -9.59 2.54 -10.80
C THR A 54 -11.08 2.65 -10.53
N VAL A 55 -11.56 3.85 -10.16
CA VAL A 55 -12.97 4.07 -9.84
C VAL A 55 -13.85 3.85 -11.07
N THR A 56 -13.50 4.48 -12.19
CA THR A 56 -14.32 4.43 -13.42
C THR A 56 -14.30 3.04 -14.05
N ALA A 57 -13.14 2.40 -14.16
CA ALA A 57 -13.02 1.06 -14.73
C ALA A 57 -13.82 0.05 -13.90
N VAL A 58 -13.68 0.03 -12.58
CA VAL A 58 -14.41 -0.93 -11.74
C VAL A 58 -15.92 -0.71 -11.84
N ILE A 59 -16.39 0.54 -11.82
CA ILE A 59 -17.82 0.84 -12.00
C ILE A 59 -18.32 0.32 -13.34
N VAL A 60 -17.61 0.60 -14.44
CA VAL A 60 -18.03 0.17 -15.78
C VAL A 60 -17.96 -1.36 -15.93
N GLY A 61 -16.89 -1.98 -15.43
CA GLY A 61 -16.73 -3.43 -15.43
C GLY A 61 -17.87 -4.13 -14.69
N MET A 62 -18.26 -3.59 -13.52
CA MET A 62 -19.34 -4.16 -12.73
C MET A 62 -20.74 -3.87 -13.26
N ALA A 63 -20.98 -2.66 -13.78
CA ALA A 63 -22.25 -2.31 -14.38
C ALA A 63 -22.52 -3.06 -15.70
N ALA A 64 -21.48 -3.58 -16.35
CA ALA A 64 -21.59 -4.32 -17.61
C ALA A 64 -21.80 -5.83 -17.44
N LEU A 65 -21.73 -6.36 -16.22
CA LEU A 65 -21.86 -7.79 -15.93
C LEU A 65 -23.20 -8.08 -15.24
N ASP A 66 -23.84 -9.18 -15.66
CA ASP A 66 -25.03 -9.69 -14.95
C ASP A 66 -24.67 -10.09 -13.53
N SER A 67 -25.61 -9.96 -12.59
CA SER A 67 -25.38 -10.24 -11.17
C SER A 67 -24.81 -11.65 -10.90
N LYS A 68 -25.32 -12.67 -11.60
CA LYS A 68 -24.81 -14.05 -11.52
C LYS A 68 -23.41 -14.20 -12.14
N ALA A 69 -23.13 -13.48 -13.23
CA ALA A 69 -21.85 -13.54 -13.91
C ALA A 69 -20.76 -12.82 -13.09
N SER A 70 -21.07 -11.64 -12.55
CA SER A 70 -20.20 -10.86 -11.66
C SER A 70 -19.73 -11.68 -10.46
N GLY A 71 -20.65 -12.37 -9.77
CA GLY A 71 -20.29 -13.22 -8.63
C GLY A 71 -19.36 -14.39 -8.99
N LYS A 72 -19.65 -15.11 -10.09
CA LYS A 72 -18.79 -16.22 -10.56
C LYS A 72 -17.40 -15.74 -10.98
N MET A 73 -17.36 -14.59 -11.63
CA MET A 73 -16.12 -13.98 -12.10
C MET A 73 -15.27 -13.50 -10.92
N GLY A 74 -15.87 -12.81 -9.94
CA GLY A 74 -15.23 -12.43 -8.68
C GLY A 74 -14.66 -13.63 -7.93
N MET A 75 -15.46 -14.68 -7.76
CA MET A 75 -15.00 -15.91 -7.09
C MET A 75 -13.80 -16.54 -7.79
N ARG A 76 -13.82 -16.63 -9.13
CA ARG A 76 -12.67 -17.16 -9.90
C ARG A 76 -11.42 -16.32 -9.71
N ALA A 77 -11.54 -14.99 -9.71
CA ALA A 77 -10.41 -14.09 -9.49
C ALA A 77 -9.82 -14.25 -8.07
N VAL A 78 -10.68 -14.29 -7.04
CA VAL A 78 -10.23 -14.49 -5.65
C VAL A 78 -9.54 -15.84 -5.46
N VAL A 79 -10.12 -16.92 -5.98
CA VAL A 79 -9.50 -18.26 -5.92
C VAL A 79 -8.15 -18.25 -6.64
N TYR A 80 -8.06 -17.61 -7.81
CA TYR A 80 -6.80 -17.47 -8.54
C TYR A 80 -5.75 -16.73 -7.71
N TYR A 81 -6.07 -15.54 -7.17
CA TYR A 81 -5.13 -14.74 -6.35
C TYR A 81 -4.65 -15.47 -5.11
N MET A 82 -5.57 -16.10 -4.36
CA MET A 82 -5.20 -16.87 -3.17
C MET A 82 -4.30 -18.04 -3.54
N THR A 83 -4.59 -18.75 -4.64
CA THR A 83 -3.80 -19.91 -5.06
C THR A 83 -2.39 -19.49 -5.51
N THR A 84 -2.26 -18.44 -6.32
CA THR A 84 -0.94 -17.96 -6.79
C THR A 84 -0.10 -17.42 -5.64
N THR A 85 -0.72 -16.71 -4.70
CA THR A 85 -0.03 -16.18 -3.51
C THR A 85 0.50 -17.32 -2.63
N VAL A 86 -0.31 -18.34 -2.35
CA VAL A 86 0.12 -19.51 -1.58
C VAL A 86 1.27 -20.24 -2.28
N ILE A 87 1.19 -20.43 -3.60
CA ILE A 87 2.27 -21.04 -4.37
C ILE A 87 3.55 -20.19 -4.28
N ALA A 88 3.45 -18.86 -4.39
CA ALA A 88 4.60 -17.95 -4.27
C ALA A 88 5.28 -18.05 -2.90
N VAL A 89 4.50 -18.09 -1.81
CA VAL A 89 5.01 -18.29 -0.43
C VAL A 89 5.74 -19.63 -0.32
N VAL A 90 5.14 -20.72 -0.81
CA VAL A 90 5.75 -22.06 -0.78
C VAL A 90 7.08 -22.07 -1.54
N ILE A 91 7.16 -21.42 -2.70
CA ILE A 91 8.41 -21.28 -3.46
C ILE A 91 9.45 -20.52 -2.65
N GLY A 92 9.08 -19.40 -2.03
CA GLY A 92 9.97 -18.61 -1.17
C GLY A 92 10.55 -19.45 -0.03
N ILE A 93 9.70 -20.21 0.66
CA ILE A 93 10.09 -21.13 1.74
C ILE A 93 11.02 -22.25 1.23
N ILE A 94 10.70 -22.88 0.10
CA ILE A 94 11.54 -23.94 -0.47
C ILE A 94 12.92 -23.40 -0.82
N ILE A 95 13.00 -22.27 -1.51
CA ILE A 95 14.28 -21.73 -2.00
C ILE A 95 15.17 -21.28 -0.85
N VAL A 96 14.61 -20.63 0.18
CA VAL A 96 15.40 -20.18 1.34
C VAL A 96 15.92 -21.33 2.20
N ILE A 97 15.17 -22.43 2.27
CA ILE A 97 15.59 -23.67 2.92
C ILE A 97 16.60 -24.44 2.06
N ILE A 98 16.61 -24.27 0.74
CA ILE A 98 17.65 -24.89 -0.10
C ILE A 98 18.95 -24.09 0.00
N ILE A 99 18.90 -22.78 -0.26
CA ILE A 99 20.08 -21.91 -0.39
C ILE A 99 20.69 -21.57 0.97
N HIS A 100 19.88 -21.47 2.03
CA HIS A 100 20.32 -21.06 3.37
C HIS A 100 21.14 -19.76 3.40
N PRO A 101 20.62 -18.64 2.86
CA PRO A 101 21.38 -17.40 2.72
C PRO A 101 21.83 -16.80 4.06
N GLY A 102 21.19 -17.16 5.18
CA GLY A 102 21.54 -16.67 6.52
C GLY A 102 22.64 -17.47 7.23
N LYS A 103 23.10 -18.60 6.67
CA LYS A 103 24.16 -19.44 7.27
C LYS A 103 25.53 -19.04 6.70
N GLY A 104 26.30 -18.24 7.45
CA GLY A 104 27.73 -18.03 7.15
C GLY A 104 28.25 -16.63 7.46
N THR A 105 29.22 -16.54 8.38
CA THR A 105 29.92 -15.34 8.89
C THR A 105 29.23 -14.62 10.06
N LYS A 106 29.99 -14.46 11.16
CA LYS A 106 29.60 -13.85 12.44
C LYS A 106 29.74 -12.32 12.41
N GLU A 107 29.27 -11.66 11.36
CA GLU A 107 29.13 -10.20 11.44
C GLU A 107 27.86 -9.92 12.25
N ASN A 108 28.04 -9.29 13.41
CA ASN A 108 26.92 -8.78 14.19
C ASN A 108 26.23 -7.70 13.35
N MET A 109 25.18 -8.06 12.61
CA MET A 109 24.32 -7.06 11.97
C MET A 109 23.80 -6.13 13.08
N HIS A 110 24.33 -4.91 13.12
CA HIS A 110 24.00 -3.95 14.16
C HIS A 110 22.51 -3.65 14.11
N ARG A 111 21.79 -3.95 15.20
CA ARG A 111 20.38 -3.60 15.37
C ARG A 111 20.26 -2.10 15.62
N GLU A 112 20.27 -1.30 14.56
CA GLU A 112 19.87 0.10 14.63
C GLU A 112 18.40 0.24 14.21
N GLY A 113 17.52 0.40 15.19
CA GLY A 113 16.10 0.67 14.94
C GLY A 113 15.22 0.54 16.18
N LYS A 114 14.28 1.47 16.37
CA LYS A 114 13.18 1.31 17.32
C LYS A 114 12.17 0.34 16.72
N ILE A 115 12.10 -0.89 17.25
CA ILE A 115 11.07 -1.86 16.85
C ILE A 115 9.74 -1.41 17.42
N VAL A 116 8.87 -0.86 16.58
CA VAL A 116 7.47 -0.64 16.92
C VAL A 116 6.77 -1.99 16.71
N GLN A 117 6.44 -2.68 17.81
CA GLN A 117 5.65 -3.91 17.73
C GLN A 117 4.23 -3.55 17.27
N VAL A 118 3.86 -4.04 16.09
CA VAL A 118 2.50 -3.95 15.57
C VAL A 118 1.85 -5.31 15.76
N THR A 119 0.67 -5.33 16.37
CA THR A 119 -0.10 -6.56 16.54
C THR A 119 -0.70 -6.98 15.19
N ALA A 120 -0.58 -8.25 14.81
CA ALA A 120 -1.19 -8.77 13.58
C ALA A 120 -2.71 -8.54 13.53
N ALA A 121 -3.38 -8.61 14.68
CA ALA A 121 -4.80 -8.28 14.81
C ALA A 121 -5.11 -6.82 14.43
N ASP A 122 -4.27 -5.86 14.84
CA ASP A 122 -4.46 -4.45 14.49
C ASP A 122 -4.28 -4.22 12.99
N ALA A 123 -3.28 -4.87 12.36
CA ALA A 123 -3.09 -4.80 10.92
C ALA A 123 -4.28 -5.38 10.13
N PHE A 124 -4.84 -6.50 10.58
CA PHE A 124 -6.04 -7.09 9.99
C PHE A 124 -7.28 -6.19 10.17
N LEU A 125 -7.46 -5.60 11.36
CA LEU A 125 -8.53 -4.63 11.58
C LEU A 125 -8.36 -3.37 10.73
N ASP A 126 -7.13 -2.90 10.53
CA ASP A 126 -6.81 -1.79 9.64
C ASP A 126 -7.14 -2.12 8.18
N LEU A 127 -6.91 -3.35 7.73
CA LEU A 127 -7.33 -3.81 6.40
C LEU A 127 -8.85 -3.67 6.24
N ILE A 128 -9.63 -4.19 7.19
CA ILE A 128 -11.10 -4.08 7.17
C ILE A 128 -11.56 -2.62 7.21
N ARG A 129 -10.97 -1.79 8.08
CA ARG A 129 -11.29 -0.36 8.16
C ARG A 129 -11.00 0.36 6.85
N ASN A 130 -9.92 -0.01 6.16
CA ASN A 130 -9.58 0.55 4.86
C ASN A 130 -10.52 0.06 3.73
N MET A 131 -11.13 -1.14 3.84
CA MET A 131 -12.18 -1.57 2.89
C MET A 131 -13.44 -0.71 2.95
N PHE A 132 -13.75 -0.13 4.11
CA PHE A 132 -14.94 0.70 4.34
C PHE A 132 -14.54 2.11 4.85
N PRO A 133 -13.94 2.96 3.99
CA PRO A 133 -13.49 4.27 4.42
C PRO A 133 -14.68 5.14 4.86
N PRO A 134 -14.53 5.94 5.93
CA PRO A 134 -15.60 6.81 6.42
C PRO A 134 -15.94 7.94 5.44
N ASN A 135 -15.00 8.31 4.56
CA ASN A 135 -15.16 9.36 3.56
C ASN A 135 -14.41 9.00 2.28
N LEU A 136 -15.12 9.00 1.14
CA LEU A 136 -14.56 8.65 -0.17
C LEU A 136 -13.62 9.72 -0.72
N VAL A 137 -13.89 10.99 -0.47
CA VAL A 137 -13.01 12.10 -0.89
C VAL A 137 -11.69 12.01 -0.14
N GLU A 138 -11.74 11.72 1.17
CA GLU A 138 -10.54 11.51 1.98
C GLU A 138 -9.77 10.25 1.56
N ALA A 139 -10.47 9.18 1.18
CA ALA A 139 -9.86 7.95 0.68
C ALA A 139 -8.98 8.16 -0.57
N CYS A 140 -9.19 9.23 -1.33
CA CYS A 140 -8.34 9.56 -2.48
C CYS A 140 -6.92 9.99 -2.08
N PHE A 141 -6.66 10.36 -0.82
CA PHE A 141 -5.34 10.86 -0.39
C PHE A 141 -4.91 10.47 1.03
N LYS A 142 -5.75 9.77 1.80
CA LYS A 142 -5.37 9.18 3.10
C LYS A 142 -5.84 7.74 3.25
N GLN A 143 -5.09 7.00 4.07
CA GLN A 143 -5.43 5.65 4.52
C GLN A 143 -5.45 5.61 6.05
N PHE A 144 -6.27 4.71 6.61
CA PHE A 144 -6.29 4.45 8.04
C PHE A 144 -5.09 3.60 8.44
N LYS A 145 -4.43 3.97 9.55
CA LYS A 145 -3.36 3.18 10.17
C LYS A 145 -3.42 3.34 11.68
N THR A 146 -3.42 2.23 12.41
CA THR A 146 -3.32 2.23 13.87
C THR A 146 -1.93 2.70 14.28
N ASN A 147 -1.88 3.76 15.08
CA ASN A 147 -0.65 4.25 15.70
C ASN A 147 -0.59 3.77 17.15
N TYR A 148 0.61 3.69 17.74
CA TYR A 148 0.78 3.33 19.14
C TYR A 148 1.26 4.53 19.93
N GLU A 149 0.47 4.94 20.92
CA GLU A 149 0.83 5.99 21.86
C GLU A 149 1.10 5.39 23.23
N LYS A 150 2.12 5.93 23.91
CA LYS A 150 2.37 5.58 25.31
C LYS A 150 1.38 6.34 26.18
N LYS A 151 0.45 5.63 26.81
CA LYS A 151 -0.41 6.20 27.86
C LYS A 151 0.08 5.77 29.23
N SER A 152 0.24 6.73 30.12
CA SER A 152 0.61 6.52 31.51
C SER A 152 -0.64 6.31 32.35
N PHE A 153 -0.81 5.10 32.88
CA PHE A 153 -1.88 4.78 33.83
C PHE A 153 -1.34 4.81 35.25
N LYS A 154 -2.06 5.45 36.18
CA LYS A 154 -1.75 5.39 37.61
C LYS A 154 -2.36 4.12 38.17
N VAL A 155 -1.52 3.14 38.54
CA VAL A 155 -1.99 1.89 39.15
C VAL A 155 -1.77 1.98 40.67
N PRO A 156 -2.79 1.73 41.51
CA PRO A 156 -2.61 1.65 42.95
C PRO A 156 -1.74 0.44 43.30
N ILE A 157 -0.72 0.64 44.13
CA ILE A 157 0.13 -0.44 44.63
C ILE A 157 -0.72 -1.27 45.62
N GLN A 158 -0.90 -2.57 45.36
CA GLN A 158 -1.41 -3.47 46.38
C GLN A 158 -0.35 -3.61 47.48
N PRO A 159 -0.69 -3.39 48.75
CA PRO A 159 0.26 -3.58 49.83
C PRO A 159 0.62 -5.07 49.93
N ASN A 160 1.84 -5.45 49.56
CA ASN A 160 2.38 -6.75 49.94
C ASN A 160 2.61 -6.76 51.46
N ASP A 161 2.18 -7.84 52.12
CA ASP A 161 2.19 -8.01 53.59
C ASP A 161 3.55 -7.74 54.26
N THR A 162 4.67 -7.79 53.52
CA THR A 162 6.01 -7.53 54.05
C THR A 162 6.39 -6.05 54.14
N LEU A 163 5.70 -5.16 53.42
CA LEU A 163 5.96 -3.69 53.46
C LEU A 163 5.05 -2.96 54.46
N VAL A 164 3.91 -3.56 54.81
CA VAL A 164 2.94 -2.99 55.75
C VAL A 164 3.49 -2.90 57.18
N GLY A 165 4.33 -3.87 57.58
CA GLY A 165 4.95 -3.88 58.91
C GLY A 165 5.96 -2.77 59.17
N ALA A 166 6.55 -2.17 58.13
CA ALA A 166 7.61 -1.16 58.27
C ALA A 166 7.09 0.29 58.28
N VAL A 167 5.81 0.54 57.94
CA VAL A 167 5.26 1.89 57.68
C VAL A 167 4.17 2.29 58.68
N ILE A 168 4.07 1.62 59.84
CA ILE A 168 2.93 1.79 60.76
C ILE A 168 2.83 3.18 61.44
N ASN A 169 3.83 4.07 61.34
CA ASN A 169 3.77 5.29 62.17
C ASN A 169 3.21 6.56 61.50
N ASN A 170 3.04 6.63 60.17
CA ASN A 170 2.54 7.85 59.47
C ASN A 170 1.49 7.55 58.36
N VAL A 171 0.54 6.64 58.62
CA VAL A 171 -0.28 5.98 57.58
C VAL A 171 -1.36 6.84 56.93
N SER A 172 -1.76 7.99 57.48
CA SER A 172 -2.89 8.74 56.92
C SER A 172 -2.58 9.53 55.65
N GLU A 173 -1.35 10.02 55.48
CA GLU A 173 -0.91 10.79 54.28
C GLU A 173 -0.20 9.91 53.24
N ALA A 174 0.45 8.83 53.68
CA ALA A 174 1.20 7.94 52.79
C ALA A 174 0.28 7.00 51.97
N MET A 175 -0.94 6.73 52.45
CA MET A 175 -1.87 5.80 51.80
C MET A 175 -2.50 6.37 50.52
N GLU A 176 -2.47 7.68 50.31
CA GLU A 176 -3.00 8.34 49.09
C GLU A 176 -1.99 8.40 47.93
N THR A 177 -0.71 8.13 48.18
CA THR A 177 0.37 8.51 47.24
C THR A 177 1.29 7.37 46.81
N LEU A 178 0.80 6.13 46.80
CA LEU A 178 1.52 5.00 46.19
C LEU A 178 0.84 4.59 44.87
N THR A 179 0.81 5.52 43.92
CA THR A 179 0.44 5.22 42.53
C THR A 179 1.70 4.96 41.71
N ARG A 180 1.85 3.74 41.18
CA ARG A 180 2.90 3.42 40.22
C ARG A 180 2.43 3.90 38.83
N ILE A 181 3.22 4.74 38.18
CA ILE A 181 2.99 5.09 36.78
C ILE A 181 3.38 3.86 35.93
N LYS A 182 2.38 3.20 35.35
CA LYS A 182 2.58 2.14 34.36
C LYS A 182 2.43 2.77 32.97
N GLU A 183 3.51 2.80 32.20
CA GLU A 183 3.44 3.14 30.77
C GLU A 183 2.94 1.92 30.00
N GLU A 184 1.82 2.06 29.28
CA GLU A 184 1.29 1.02 28.41
C GLU A 184 1.10 1.59 27.00
N LEU A 185 1.53 0.83 25.99
CA LEU A 185 1.34 1.17 24.58
C LEU A 185 -0.10 0.84 24.22
N VAL A 186 -0.88 1.85 23.87
CA VAL A 186 -2.27 1.66 23.45
C VAL A 186 -2.43 1.97 21.95
N PRO A 187 -3.20 1.15 21.22
CA PRO A 187 -3.53 1.45 19.83
C PRO A 187 -4.46 2.67 19.78
N VAL A 188 -4.10 3.66 18.96
CA VAL A 188 -4.90 4.86 18.70
C VAL A 188 -5.18 4.99 17.20
N PRO A 189 -6.36 5.51 16.81
CA PRO A 189 -6.67 5.78 15.41
C PRO A 189 -5.67 6.78 14.81
N GLY A 190 -5.06 6.41 13.69
CA GLY A 190 -4.14 7.24 12.94
C GLY A 190 -4.48 7.25 11.45
N SER A 191 -3.81 8.14 10.71
CA SER A 191 -3.90 8.20 9.25
C SER A 191 -2.53 8.40 8.64
N VAL A 192 -2.34 7.81 7.46
CA VAL A 192 -1.14 7.99 6.63
C VAL A 192 -1.52 8.59 5.28
N ASN A 193 -0.65 9.43 4.74
CA ASN A 193 -0.87 10.01 3.42
C ASN A 193 -0.67 8.94 2.35
N GLY A 194 -1.67 8.75 1.50
CA GLY A 194 -1.67 7.71 0.47
C GLY A 194 -3.09 7.44 -0.05
N VAL A 195 -3.21 6.98 -1.29
CA VAL A 195 -4.50 6.62 -1.87
C VAL A 195 -4.99 5.33 -1.21
N ASN A 196 -6.16 5.34 -0.56
CA ASN A 196 -6.81 4.10 -0.11
C ASN A 196 -7.48 3.39 -1.31
N ALA A 197 -6.65 2.74 -2.12
CA ALA A 197 -7.08 2.06 -3.34
C ALA A 197 -8.09 0.93 -3.03
N LEU A 198 -7.87 0.18 -1.94
CA LEU A 198 -8.76 -0.91 -1.54
C LEU A 198 -10.18 -0.41 -1.26
N GLY A 199 -10.33 0.65 -0.46
CA GLY A 199 -11.63 1.24 -0.17
C GLY A 199 -12.33 1.80 -1.40
N LEU A 200 -11.57 2.45 -2.30
CA LEU A 200 -12.11 2.95 -3.57
C LEU A 200 -12.61 1.81 -4.47
N VAL A 201 -11.89 0.69 -4.53
CA VAL A 201 -12.28 -0.50 -5.30
C VAL A 201 -13.55 -1.13 -4.73
N VAL A 202 -13.61 -1.35 -3.41
CA VAL A 202 -14.78 -1.95 -2.74
C VAL A 202 -16.03 -1.09 -2.97
N PHE A 203 -15.92 0.23 -2.77
CA PHE A 203 -17.04 1.14 -3.03
C PHE A 203 -17.46 1.12 -4.50
N SER A 204 -16.51 1.22 -5.42
CA SER A 204 -16.78 1.23 -6.87
C SER A 204 -17.44 -0.06 -7.34
N MET A 205 -17.08 -1.19 -6.73
CA MET A 205 -17.69 -2.49 -7.01
C MET A 205 -19.16 -2.52 -6.59
N CYS A 206 -19.46 -2.11 -5.36
CA CYS A 206 -20.83 -2.01 -4.86
C CYS A 206 -21.66 -1.03 -5.71
N PHE A 207 -21.11 0.13 -6.02
CA PHE A 207 -21.81 1.16 -6.79
C PHE A 207 -22.06 0.73 -8.25
N GLY A 208 -21.06 0.16 -8.92
CA GLY A 208 -21.21 -0.40 -10.27
C GLY A 208 -22.21 -1.55 -10.32
N PHE A 209 -22.24 -2.40 -9.29
CA PHE A 209 -23.25 -3.46 -9.17
C PHE A 209 -24.67 -2.90 -9.04
N VAL A 210 -24.88 -1.84 -8.25
CA VAL A 210 -26.18 -1.17 -8.13
C VAL A 210 -26.61 -0.56 -9.46
N ILE A 211 -25.73 0.19 -10.14
CA ILE A 211 -26.02 0.78 -11.46
C ILE A 211 -26.41 -0.29 -12.48
N GLY A 212 -25.68 -1.42 -12.52
CA GLY A 212 -25.98 -2.54 -13.42
C GLY A 212 -27.37 -3.13 -13.20
N ASN A 213 -27.87 -3.14 -11.95
CA ASN A 213 -29.19 -3.66 -11.61
C ASN A 213 -30.33 -2.64 -11.82
N MET A 214 -30.03 -1.34 -11.96
CA MET A 214 -31.03 -0.29 -12.16
C MET A 214 -31.64 -0.24 -13.57
N LYS A 215 -31.19 -1.09 -14.50
CA LYS A 215 -31.68 -1.18 -15.89
C LYS A 215 -31.71 0.22 -16.55
N GLU A 216 -32.87 0.66 -17.03
CA GLU A 216 -33.03 1.95 -17.73
C GLU A 216 -32.69 3.17 -16.86
N GLN A 217 -33.02 3.13 -15.56
CA GLN A 217 -32.71 4.25 -14.65
C GLN A 217 -31.20 4.44 -14.45
N GLY A 218 -30.42 3.36 -14.58
CA GLY A 218 -28.96 3.38 -14.45
C GLY A 218 -28.22 3.76 -15.73
N GLN A 219 -28.91 3.85 -16.88
CA GLN A 219 -28.28 3.99 -18.19
C GLN A 219 -27.46 5.28 -18.31
N ALA A 220 -28.01 6.43 -17.88
CA ALA A 220 -27.31 7.70 -17.93
C ALA A 220 -25.99 7.70 -17.13
N LEU A 221 -26.00 7.08 -15.93
CA LEU A 221 -24.79 6.94 -15.13
C LEU A 221 -23.79 6.00 -15.78
N ARG A 222 -24.26 4.88 -16.35
CA ARG A 222 -23.39 3.92 -17.04
C ARG A 222 -22.69 4.56 -18.25
N GLU A 223 -23.43 5.30 -19.07
CA GLU A 223 -22.89 6.02 -20.24
C GLU A 223 -21.90 7.11 -19.85
N PHE A 224 -22.18 7.83 -18.75
CA PHE A 224 -21.25 8.80 -18.18
C PHE A 224 -19.91 8.15 -17.77
N PHE A 225 -19.96 7.06 -17.00
CA PHE A 225 -18.75 6.37 -16.54
C PHE A 225 -17.99 5.70 -17.69
N ASP A 226 -18.68 5.16 -18.69
CA ASP A 226 -18.02 4.57 -19.86
C ASP A 226 -17.32 5.64 -20.70
N SER A 227 -17.97 6.78 -20.93
CA SER A 227 -17.37 7.94 -21.62
C SER A 227 -16.16 8.47 -20.88
N LEU A 228 -16.24 8.56 -19.55
CA LEU A 228 -15.14 9.01 -18.71
C LEU A 228 -13.97 8.02 -18.73
N ASN A 229 -14.23 6.71 -18.66
CA ASN A 229 -13.20 5.69 -18.75
C ASN A 229 -12.50 5.71 -20.11
N GLU A 230 -13.24 5.87 -21.20
CA GLU A 230 -12.68 5.99 -22.55
C GLU A 230 -11.80 7.25 -22.69
N ALA A 231 -12.23 8.38 -22.12
CA ALA A 231 -11.41 9.60 -22.08
C ALA A 231 -10.10 9.40 -21.30
N ILE A 232 -10.14 8.67 -20.17
CA ILE A 232 -8.94 8.32 -19.40
C ILE A 232 -8.03 7.41 -20.22
N MET A 233 -8.55 6.40 -20.91
CA MET A 233 -7.72 5.53 -21.77
C MET A 233 -7.01 6.31 -22.89
N ARG A 234 -7.64 7.34 -23.45
CA ARG A 234 -6.96 8.27 -24.39
C ARG A 234 -5.84 9.06 -23.73
N LEU A 235 -6.03 9.54 -22.50
CA LEU A 235 -4.96 10.20 -21.73
C LEU A 235 -3.79 9.23 -21.48
N VAL A 236 -4.09 7.97 -21.17
CA VAL A 236 -3.07 6.94 -20.95
C VAL A 236 -2.26 6.70 -22.22
N ALA A 237 -2.89 6.70 -23.40
CA ALA A 237 -2.20 6.61 -24.69
C ALA A 237 -1.15 7.73 -24.87
N VAL A 238 -1.46 8.96 -24.45
CA VAL A 238 -0.50 10.07 -24.46
C VAL A 238 0.65 9.80 -23.49
N ILE A 239 0.36 9.35 -22.27
CA ILE A 239 1.40 9.02 -21.27
C ILE A 239 2.36 7.95 -21.79
N MET A 240 1.86 6.95 -22.53
CA MET A 240 2.70 5.91 -23.12
C MET A 240 3.66 6.40 -24.19
N TRP A 241 3.34 7.46 -24.94
CA TRP A 241 4.29 8.08 -25.87
C TRP A 241 5.51 8.65 -25.14
N TYR A 242 5.31 9.19 -23.94
CA TYR A 242 6.39 9.70 -23.09
C TYR A 242 7.07 8.62 -22.23
N ALA A 243 6.45 7.44 -22.10
CA ALA A 243 6.92 6.38 -21.19
C ALA A 243 8.33 5.86 -21.51
N PRO A 244 8.75 5.59 -22.77
CA PRO A 244 10.10 5.09 -23.05
C PRO A 244 11.20 6.01 -22.53
N LEU A 245 11.05 7.33 -22.76
CA LEU A 245 11.99 8.32 -22.24
C LEU A 245 11.94 8.39 -20.71
N GLY A 246 10.73 8.36 -20.13
CA GLY A 246 10.54 8.37 -18.69
C GLY A 246 11.11 7.14 -17.97
N ILE A 247 11.05 5.96 -18.59
CA ILE A 247 11.58 4.69 -18.06
C ILE A 247 13.10 4.70 -18.10
N LEU A 248 13.71 5.20 -19.19
CA LEU A 248 15.17 5.34 -19.30
C LEU A 248 15.75 6.11 -18.10
N PHE A 249 15.18 7.28 -17.79
CA PHE A 249 15.63 8.10 -16.66
C PHE A 249 15.30 7.47 -15.30
N LEU A 250 14.18 6.75 -15.16
CA LEU A 250 13.86 6.05 -13.92
C LEU A 250 14.85 4.92 -13.62
N ILE A 251 15.20 4.12 -14.63
CA ILE A 251 16.20 3.06 -14.50
C ILE A 251 17.57 3.66 -14.19
N ALA A 252 17.98 4.71 -14.93
CA ALA A 252 19.25 5.40 -14.67
C ALA A 252 19.31 5.99 -13.24
N GLY A 253 18.22 6.64 -12.79
CA GLY A 253 18.13 7.18 -11.44
C GLY A 253 18.23 6.11 -10.36
N LYS A 254 17.55 4.97 -10.56
CA LYS A 254 17.64 3.84 -9.63
C LYS A 254 19.04 3.23 -9.56
N ILE A 255 19.75 3.16 -10.69
CA ILE A 255 21.14 2.68 -10.71
C ILE A 255 22.07 3.65 -9.96
N VAL A 256 21.86 4.96 -10.08
CA VAL A 256 22.66 5.98 -9.37
C VAL A 256 22.37 6.00 -7.86
N GLU A 257 21.13 5.72 -7.44
CA GLU A 257 20.75 5.59 -6.02
C GLU A 257 21.40 4.37 -5.33
N MET A 258 21.85 3.37 -6.09
CA MET A 258 22.55 2.21 -5.54
C MET A 258 23.99 2.57 -5.21
N GLU A 259 24.27 2.94 -3.96
CA GLU A 259 25.64 3.08 -3.43
C GLU A 259 26.38 1.72 -3.40
N ASP A 260 27.72 1.78 -3.35
CA ASP A 260 28.69 0.68 -3.49
C ASP A 260 28.16 -0.73 -3.16
N MET A 261 27.99 -1.55 -4.20
CA MET A 261 27.72 -2.99 -4.12
C MET A 261 28.81 -3.77 -3.36
N GLY A 262 29.93 -3.11 -3.00
CA GLY A 262 30.99 -3.65 -2.15
C GLY A 262 30.70 -3.61 -0.64
N VAL A 263 29.68 -2.86 -0.19
CA VAL A 263 29.30 -2.71 1.23
C VAL A 263 28.14 -3.63 1.62
N ILE A 264 27.46 -4.24 0.64
CA ILE A 264 26.44 -5.25 0.89
C ILE A 264 27.17 -6.51 1.36
N GLY A 265 27.23 -6.74 2.68
CA GLY A 265 27.82 -7.93 3.27
C GLY A 265 27.33 -9.21 2.59
N GLY A 266 28.19 -10.22 2.49
CA GLY A 266 27.95 -11.41 1.67
C GLY A 266 26.60 -12.11 1.93
N GLN A 267 26.10 -12.08 3.17
CA GLN A 267 24.79 -12.62 3.53
C GLN A 267 23.62 -11.83 2.93
N LEU A 268 23.67 -10.50 2.93
CA LEU A 268 22.61 -9.66 2.37
C LEU A 268 22.59 -9.76 0.84
N ALA A 269 23.76 -9.93 0.22
CA ALA A 269 23.88 -10.23 -1.21
C ALA A 269 23.27 -11.61 -1.53
N MET A 270 23.61 -12.66 -0.77
CA MET A 270 23.02 -13.99 -0.94
C MET A 270 21.51 -14.01 -0.73
N TYR A 271 21.01 -13.28 0.27
CA TYR A 271 19.58 -13.06 0.47
C TYR A 271 18.93 -12.44 -0.77
N THR A 272 19.51 -11.36 -1.29
CA THR A 272 18.98 -10.66 -2.48
C THR A 272 18.93 -11.57 -3.70
N VAL A 273 19.99 -12.35 -3.94
CA VAL A 273 20.03 -13.35 -5.03
C VAL A 273 18.95 -14.41 -4.83
N THR A 274 18.76 -14.91 -3.61
CA THR A 274 17.73 -15.90 -3.27
C THR A 274 16.33 -15.38 -3.60
N VAL A 275 16.02 -14.13 -3.24
CA VAL A 275 14.74 -13.48 -3.58
C VAL A 275 14.57 -13.38 -5.10
N ILE A 276 15.58 -12.90 -5.83
CA ILE A 276 15.51 -12.77 -7.29
C ILE A 276 15.25 -14.12 -7.95
N VAL A 277 15.97 -15.17 -7.52
CA VAL A 277 15.78 -16.53 -8.06
C VAL A 277 14.35 -17.02 -7.79
N GLY A 278 13.80 -16.79 -6.59
CA GLY A 278 12.42 -17.18 -6.29
C GLY A 278 11.38 -16.45 -7.12
N LEU A 279 11.55 -15.14 -7.30
CA LEU A 279 10.67 -14.35 -8.17
C LEU A 279 10.75 -14.80 -9.63
N LEU A 280 11.96 -15.11 -10.13
CA LEU A 280 12.15 -15.61 -11.50
C LEU A 280 11.51 -16.99 -11.69
N ILE A 281 11.65 -17.91 -10.74
CA ILE A 281 10.99 -19.22 -10.81
C ILE A 281 9.47 -19.05 -10.83
N HIS A 282 8.92 -18.21 -9.95
CA HIS A 282 7.48 -17.93 -9.93
C HIS A 282 6.99 -17.32 -11.25
N ALA A 283 7.70 -16.29 -11.76
CA ALA A 283 7.28 -15.54 -12.93
C ALA A 283 7.50 -16.26 -14.27
N VAL A 284 8.57 -17.04 -14.41
CA VAL A 284 9.00 -17.65 -15.68
C VAL A 284 8.54 -19.11 -15.79
N ILE A 285 8.38 -19.82 -14.67
CA ILE A 285 8.01 -21.24 -14.68
C ILE A 285 6.57 -21.40 -14.21
N VAL A 286 6.24 -20.94 -13.01
CA VAL A 286 4.96 -21.27 -12.37
C VAL A 286 3.78 -20.57 -13.00
N LEU A 287 3.82 -19.24 -13.17
CA LEU A 287 2.73 -18.50 -13.80
C LEU A 287 2.48 -18.92 -15.26
N PRO A 288 3.52 -19.10 -16.12
CA PRO A 288 3.32 -19.59 -17.48
C PRO A 288 2.79 -21.02 -17.54
N LEU A 289 3.24 -21.91 -16.64
CA LEU A 289 2.72 -23.27 -16.51
C LEU A 289 1.25 -23.26 -16.12
N LEU A 290 0.87 -22.47 -15.12
CA LEU A 290 -0.52 -22.33 -14.68
C LEU A 290 -1.40 -21.80 -15.82
N TYR A 291 -0.92 -20.79 -16.56
CA TYR A 291 -1.59 -20.28 -17.75
C TYR A 291 -1.79 -21.38 -18.80
N PHE A 292 -0.76 -22.15 -19.11
CA PHE A 292 -0.82 -23.24 -20.09
C PHE A 292 -1.78 -24.36 -19.64
N LEU A 293 -1.77 -24.74 -18.36
CA LEU A 293 -2.64 -25.78 -17.83
C LEU A 293 -4.12 -25.41 -17.93
N VAL A 294 -4.46 -24.15 -17.64
CA VAL A 294 -5.85 -23.66 -17.65
C VAL A 294 -6.33 -23.31 -19.05
N THR A 295 -5.52 -22.59 -19.83
CA THR A 295 -5.93 -22.04 -21.13
C THR A 295 -5.57 -22.94 -22.32
N ARG A 296 -4.64 -23.88 -22.14
CA ARG A 296 -4.05 -24.73 -23.18
C ARG A 296 -3.45 -23.94 -24.35
N LYS A 297 -3.06 -22.68 -24.11
CA LYS A 297 -2.45 -21.77 -25.09
C LYS A 297 -1.01 -21.44 -24.70
N ASN A 298 -0.21 -21.02 -25.69
CA ASN A 298 1.17 -20.63 -25.47
C ASN A 298 1.26 -19.35 -24.59
N PRO A 299 1.82 -19.42 -23.37
CA PRO A 299 1.91 -18.27 -22.47
C PRO A 299 2.86 -17.18 -22.98
N TRP A 300 3.87 -17.52 -23.77
CA TRP A 300 4.90 -16.57 -24.20
C TRP A 300 4.37 -15.51 -25.17
N VAL A 301 3.37 -15.87 -25.99
CA VAL A 301 2.67 -14.92 -26.85
C VAL A 301 1.90 -13.90 -26.00
N PHE A 302 1.23 -14.37 -24.95
CA PHE A 302 0.49 -13.50 -24.02
C PHE A 302 1.41 -12.56 -23.24
N ILE A 303 2.56 -13.07 -22.77
CA ILE A 303 3.58 -12.26 -22.08
C ILE A 303 4.22 -11.25 -23.02
N GLY A 304 4.45 -11.61 -24.29
CA GLY A 304 4.97 -10.70 -25.32
C GLY A 304 4.10 -9.45 -25.48
N GLY A 305 2.77 -9.61 -25.50
CA GLY A 305 1.84 -8.47 -25.55
C GLY A 305 1.82 -7.59 -24.29
N LEU A 306 2.36 -8.08 -23.17
CA LEU A 306 2.47 -7.37 -21.89
C LEU A 306 3.85 -6.76 -21.62
N LEU A 307 4.84 -6.98 -22.50
CA LEU A 307 6.23 -6.62 -22.25
C LEU A 307 6.41 -5.14 -21.87
N GLN A 308 5.67 -4.24 -22.53
CA GLN A 308 5.72 -2.80 -22.22
C GLN A 308 5.26 -2.49 -20.78
N ALA A 309 4.20 -3.16 -20.30
CA ALA A 309 3.73 -2.99 -18.94
C ALA A 309 4.75 -3.55 -17.93
N LEU A 310 5.35 -4.70 -18.22
CA LEU A 310 6.38 -5.33 -17.37
C LEU A 310 7.64 -4.45 -17.24
N VAL A 311 8.16 -3.93 -18.34
CA VAL A 311 9.32 -3.03 -18.34
C VAL A 311 9.00 -1.72 -17.62
N THR A 312 7.80 -1.20 -17.79
CA THR A 312 7.37 -0.01 -17.04
C THR A 312 7.30 -0.31 -15.54
N ALA A 313 6.79 -1.48 -15.15
CA ALA A 313 6.68 -1.86 -13.73
C ALA A 313 8.04 -2.02 -13.07
N LEU A 314 9.03 -2.55 -13.80
CA LEU A 314 10.41 -2.59 -13.34
C LEU A 314 10.96 -1.17 -13.13
N GLY A 315 10.78 -0.28 -14.12
CA GLY A 315 11.31 1.09 -14.03
C GLY A 315 10.61 1.96 -12.98
N THR A 316 9.29 1.83 -12.81
CA THR A 316 8.53 2.63 -11.83
C THR A 316 8.53 2.02 -10.43
N SER A 317 8.84 0.72 -10.31
CA SER A 317 8.73 -0.04 -9.06
C SER A 317 7.35 0.08 -8.40
N SER A 318 6.28 0.23 -9.20
CA SER A 318 4.92 0.48 -8.71
C SER A 318 3.84 -0.16 -9.58
N SER A 319 3.08 -1.10 -9.00
CA SER A 319 1.94 -1.78 -9.65
C SER A 319 0.79 -0.83 -9.98
N SER A 320 0.51 0.14 -9.11
CA SER A 320 -0.55 1.14 -9.34
C SER A 320 -0.19 2.13 -10.46
N ALA A 321 1.08 2.52 -10.57
CA ALA A 321 1.53 3.40 -11.65
C ALA A 321 1.47 2.74 -13.04
N THR A 322 1.51 1.42 -13.11
CA THR A 322 1.53 0.66 -14.37
C THR A 322 0.18 0.16 -14.82
N LEU A 323 -0.81 0.13 -13.92
CA LEU A 323 -2.17 -0.32 -14.20
C LEU A 323 -2.75 0.25 -15.51
N PRO A 324 -2.63 1.55 -15.82
CA PRO A 324 -3.18 2.08 -17.08
C PRO A 324 -2.54 1.48 -18.35
N ILE A 325 -1.24 1.21 -18.31
CA ILE A 325 -0.51 0.61 -19.44
C ILE A 325 -0.90 -0.86 -19.56
N THR A 326 -1.04 -1.55 -18.42
CA THR A 326 -1.51 -2.95 -18.35
C THR A 326 -2.89 -3.11 -18.98
N PHE A 327 -3.82 -2.17 -18.73
CA PHE A 327 -5.14 -2.15 -19.37
C PHE A 327 -5.03 -2.15 -20.89
N LYS A 328 -4.28 -1.20 -21.45
CA LYS A 328 -4.15 -1.09 -22.90
C LYS A 328 -3.48 -2.33 -23.51
N CYS A 329 -2.39 -2.81 -22.91
CA CYS A 329 -1.70 -4.01 -23.40
C CYS A 329 -2.64 -5.22 -23.43
N LEU A 330 -3.49 -5.40 -22.42
CA LEU A 330 -4.43 -6.52 -22.39
C LEU A 330 -5.58 -6.37 -23.39
N GLU A 331 -6.13 -5.17 -23.52
CA GLU A 331 -7.28 -4.92 -24.40
C GLU A 331 -6.89 -4.85 -25.89
N GLU A 332 -5.77 -4.21 -26.21
CA GLU A 332 -5.33 -3.99 -27.60
C GLU A 332 -4.38 -5.08 -28.10
N ASN A 333 -3.36 -5.47 -27.33
CA ASN A 333 -2.37 -6.45 -27.81
C ASN A 333 -2.86 -7.89 -27.63
N ASN A 334 -3.52 -8.18 -26.50
CA ASN A 334 -3.97 -9.54 -26.17
C ASN A 334 -5.47 -9.78 -26.42
N GLY A 335 -6.24 -8.75 -26.75
CA GLY A 335 -7.67 -8.86 -27.08
C GLY A 335 -8.55 -9.36 -25.93
N VAL A 336 -8.19 -9.09 -24.68
CA VAL A 336 -8.98 -9.49 -23.51
C VAL A 336 -10.24 -8.61 -23.40
N ASP A 337 -11.38 -9.23 -23.08
CA ASP A 337 -12.65 -8.53 -22.96
C ASP A 337 -12.59 -7.42 -21.89
N LYS A 338 -13.04 -6.21 -22.25
CA LYS A 338 -13.02 -5.02 -21.39
C LYS A 338 -13.76 -5.23 -20.07
N ARG A 339 -14.83 -6.03 -20.05
CA ARG A 339 -15.57 -6.33 -18.81
C ARG A 339 -14.70 -7.13 -17.84
N VAL A 340 -13.79 -7.95 -18.38
CA VAL A 340 -12.86 -8.74 -17.59
C VAL A 340 -11.73 -7.89 -17.04
N THR A 341 -11.04 -7.16 -17.90
CA THR A 341 -9.90 -6.30 -17.52
C THR A 341 -10.31 -5.25 -16.49
N ARG A 342 -11.45 -4.58 -16.72
CA ARG A 342 -11.96 -3.48 -15.90
C ARG A 342 -12.36 -3.89 -14.49
N PHE A 343 -12.65 -5.18 -14.28
CA PHE A 343 -12.93 -5.73 -12.97
C PHE A 343 -11.68 -6.36 -12.32
N VAL A 344 -10.98 -7.24 -13.04
CA VAL A 344 -9.91 -8.09 -12.46
C VAL A 344 -8.67 -7.26 -12.13
N LEU A 345 -8.23 -6.36 -13.01
CA LEU A 345 -6.95 -5.67 -12.85
C LEU A 345 -6.92 -4.70 -11.66
N PRO A 346 -7.92 -3.83 -11.43
CA PRO A 346 -7.86 -2.90 -10.31
C PRO A 346 -7.95 -3.60 -8.95
N VAL A 347 -8.74 -4.68 -8.88
CA VAL A 347 -8.81 -5.55 -7.70
C VAL A 347 -7.46 -6.25 -7.50
N GLY A 348 -6.89 -6.84 -8.56
CA GLY A 348 -5.61 -7.54 -8.52
C GLY A 348 -4.43 -6.65 -8.12
N ALA A 349 -4.40 -5.39 -8.58
CA ALA A 349 -3.34 -4.44 -8.25
C ALA A 349 -3.23 -4.11 -6.75
N THR A 350 -4.27 -4.39 -5.97
CA THR A 350 -4.31 -4.15 -4.52
C THR A 350 -4.26 -5.42 -3.69
N ILE A 351 -4.85 -6.51 -4.17
CA ILE A 351 -4.98 -7.76 -3.41
C ILE A 351 -3.89 -8.77 -3.79
N ASN A 352 -3.52 -8.88 -5.07
CA ASN A 352 -2.63 -9.92 -5.55
C ASN A 352 -1.17 -9.47 -5.50
N MET A 353 -0.49 -9.73 -4.38
CA MET A 353 0.90 -9.33 -4.13
C MET A 353 1.84 -10.53 -3.97
N ASP A 354 1.85 -11.46 -4.94
CA ASP A 354 2.69 -12.67 -4.93
C ASP A 354 4.16 -12.39 -4.59
N GLY A 355 4.75 -11.36 -5.21
CA GLY A 355 6.16 -11.02 -5.00
C GLY A 355 6.47 -10.54 -3.58
N THR A 356 5.54 -9.79 -2.97
CA THR A 356 5.65 -9.36 -1.58
C THR A 356 5.54 -10.55 -0.64
N ALA A 357 4.57 -11.44 -0.86
CA ALA A 357 4.37 -12.62 -0.01
C ALA A 357 5.59 -13.57 -0.05
N LEU A 358 6.16 -13.80 -1.25
CA LEU A 358 7.40 -14.58 -1.41
C LEU A 358 8.56 -13.92 -0.65
N TYR A 359 8.72 -12.60 -0.80
CA TYR A 359 9.77 -11.83 -0.14
C TYR A 359 9.64 -11.88 1.39
N GLU A 360 8.43 -11.69 1.94
CA GLU A 360 8.19 -11.67 3.39
C GLU A 360 8.44 -13.04 4.04
N ALA A 361 7.97 -14.13 3.42
CA ALA A 361 8.21 -15.48 3.91
C ALA A 361 9.71 -15.83 3.91
N LEU A 362 10.40 -15.46 2.82
CA LEU A 362 11.85 -15.65 2.69
C LEU A 362 12.62 -14.81 3.71
N ALA A 363 12.23 -13.54 3.92
CA ALA A 363 12.84 -12.64 4.90
C ALA A 363 12.71 -13.16 6.33
N ALA A 364 11.53 -13.66 6.72
CA ALA A 364 11.30 -14.21 8.05
C ALA A 364 12.23 -15.39 8.35
N ILE A 365 12.38 -16.31 7.40
CA ILE A 365 13.27 -17.47 7.54
C ILE A 365 14.74 -17.05 7.48
N PHE A 366 15.12 -16.12 6.61
CA PHE A 366 16.48 -15.57 6.57
C PHE A 366 16.88 -14.96 7.91
N ILE A 367 16.00 -14.15 8.52
CA ILE A 367 16.25 -13.55 9.84
C ILE A 367 16.41 -14.65 10.90
N ALA A 368 15.58 -15.69 10.88
CA ALA A 368 15.74 -16.82 11.79
C ALA A 368 17.11 -17.52 11.61
N GLN A 369 17.52 -17.76 10.36
CA GLN A 369 18.82 -18.37 10.03
C GLN A 369 19.99 -17.53 10.54
N VAL A 370 19.98 -16.21 10.34
CA VAL A 370 21.04 -15.30 10.82
C VAL A 370 21.14 -15.29 12.35
N ASN A 371 20.00 -15.40 13.04
CA ASN A 371 19.97 -15.48 14.51
C ASN A 371 20.23 -16.89 15.06
N ASN A 372 20.59 -17.86 14.20
CA ASN A 372 20.75 -19.29 14.55
C ASN A 372 19.51 -19.86 15.27
N PHE A 373 18.33 -19.40 14.88
CA PHE A 373 17.05 -19.90 15.39
C PHE A 373 16.54 -20.97 14.45
N GLU A 374 16.43 -22.21 14.93
CA GLU A 374 15.83 -23.30 14.17
C GLU A 374 14.30 -23.19 14.21
N LEU A 375 13.70 -22.98 13.04
CA LEU A 375 12.25 -22.96 12.90
C LEU A 375 11.72 -24.39 12.86
N ASN A 376 10.75 -24.69 13.72
CA ASN A 376 10.01 -25.94 13.63
C ASN A 376 8.97 -25.89 12.50
N PHE A 377 8.44 -27.06 12.11
CA PHE A 377 7.45 -27.14 11.03
C PHE A 377 6.19 -26.30 11.28
N GLY A 378 5.73 -26.19 12.53
CA GLY A 378 4.58 -25.37 12.89
C GLY A 378 4.82 -23.87 12.71
N GLN A 379 6.03 -23.39 13.01
CA GLN A 379 6.45 -22.01 12.79
C GLN A 379 6.58 -21.70 11.31
N ILE A 380 7.07 -22.65 10.49
CA ILE A 380 7.13 -22.50 9.04
C ILE A 380 5.73 -22.41 8.41
N ILE A 381 4.72 -23.11 8.96
CA ILE A 381 3.32 -22.97 8.52
C ILE A 381 2.69 -21.66 9.02
N THR A 382 3.15 -21.16 10.16
CA THR A 382 2.65 -19.90 10.73
C THR A 382 3.14 -18.68 9.95
N ILE A 383 4.35 -18.77 9.40
CA ILE A 383 4.92 -17.85 8.41
C ILE A 383 4.22 -18.07 7.07
#